data_AF-L8LG76-F1
#
_entry.id   AF-L8LG76-F1
#
_cell.length_a   1.000
_cell.length_b   1.000
_cell.length_c   1.000
_cell.angle_alpha   90.00
_cell.angle_beta   90.00
_cell.angle_gamma   90.00
#
_symmetry.space_group_name_H-M   'P 1'
#
loop_
_entity.id
_entity.type
_entity.pdbx_description
1 polymer ?
#
loop_
_entity_poly.entity_id
_entity_poly.type
_entity_poly.pdbx_seq_one_letter_code
_entity_poly.pdbx_strand_id
1 'polypeptide(L)'
;MRGKLINITLTTQQEEFLNKQLATGKYADVNEVINKAFFLLAQEELEQKSIRQGRELAQKKLQEKLAILKGNKEENKPVAPERQILAEEFSKLCAATQAIRGVQNITEIEILAEIEAYRRGE
;
A
#
# COMPACT_ATOMS: atom_id res chain seq x y z
N MET A 1 33.72 18.01 -38.88
CA MET A 1 33.90 16.67 -38.28
C MET A 1 33.26 15.66 -39.21
N ARG A 2 33.99 14.66 -39.70
CA ARG A 2 33.42 13.62 -40.58
C ARG A 2 32.61 12.67 -39.71
N GLY A 3 31.29 12.68 -39.85
CA GLY A 3 30.40 11.74 -39.16
C GLY A 3 30.74 10.30 -39.57
N LYS A 4 30.92 9.42 -38.59
CA LYS A 4 31.13 7.99 -38.83
C LYS A 4 29.83 7.39 -39.33
N LEU A 5 29.80 6.96 -40.60
CA LEU A 5 28.69 6.19 -41.15
C LEU A 5 28.69 4.82 -40.46
N ILE A 6 27.66 4.57 -39.65
CA ILE A 6 27.41 3.27 -39.04
C ILE A 6 26.37 2.57 -39.92
N ASN A 7 26.78 1.49 -40.60
CA ASN A 7 25.82 0.61 -41.27
C ASN A 7 25.21 -0.30 -40.23
N ILE A 8 23.91 -0.13 -39.98
CA ILE A 8 23.12 -0.98 -39.09
C ILE A 8 22.18 -1.78 -39.97
N THR A 9 22.30 -3.11 -39.94
CA THR A 9 21.32 -3.98 -40.58
C THR A 9 20.11 -4.10 -39.67
N LEU A 10 18.95 -3.67 -40.14
CA LEU A 10 17.70 -3.79 -39.40
C LEU A 10 17.10 -5.19 -39.59
N THR A 11 16.35 -5.64 -38.60
CA THR A 11 15.53 -6.85 -38.77
C THR A 11 14.27 -6.51 -39.56
N THR A 12 13.66 -7.51 -40.21
CA THR A 12 12.40 -7.33 -40.95
C THR A 12 11.31 -6.70 -40.07
N GLN A 13 11.23 -7.08 -38.79
CA GLN A 13 10.27 -6.49 -37.85
C GLN A 13 10.54 -5.01 -37.57
N GLN A 14 11.80 -4.60 -37.49
CA GLN A 14 12.18 -3.20 -37.29
C GLN A 14 11.85 -2.36 -38.53
N GLU A 15 12.10 -2.89 -39.72
CA GLU A 15 11.75 -2.23 -40.98
C GLU A 15 10.24 -2.05 -41.12
N GLU A 16 9.46 -3.09 -40.84
CA GLU A 16 7.99 -3.00 -40.84
C GLU A 16 7.48 -1.96 -39.83
N PHE A 17 8.08 -1.88 -38.65
CA PHE A 17 7.71 -0.89 -37.64
C PHE A 17 7.99 0.53 -38.12
N LEU A 18 9.18 0.79 -38.68
CA LEU A 18 9.53 2.10 -39.22
C LEU A 18 8.59 2.51 -40.35
N ASN A 19 8.29 1.59 -41.28
CA ASN A 19 7.36 1.83 -42.38
C ASN A 19 5.94 2.14 -41.88
N LYS A 20 5.46 1.45 -40.84
CA LYS A 20 4.17 1.76 -40.20
C LYS A 20 4.16 3.17 -39.59
N GLN A 21 5.23 3.58 -38.92
CA GLN A 21 5.33 4.92 -38.33
C GLN A 21 5.37 6.01 -39.39
N LEU A 22 6.10 5.81 -40.48
CA LEU A 22 6.13 6.72 -41.62
C LEU A 22 4.75 6.82 -42.31
N ALA A 23 4.05 5.70 -42.45
CA ALA A 23 2.70 5.68 -43.01
C ALA A 23 1.68 6.50 -42.20
N THR A 24 1.93 6.75 -40.91
CA THR A 24 1.07 7.63 -40.10
C THR A 24 1.18 9.10 -40.46
N GLY A 25 2.19 9.50 -41.26
CA GLY A 25 2.46 10.89 -41.61
C GLY A 25 2.99 11.75 -40.46
N LYS A 26 3.24 11.17 -39.28
CA LYS A 26 3.74 11.89 -38.09
C LYS A 26 5.24 12.20 -38.16
N TYR A 27 5.98 11.51 -39.02
CA TYR A 27 7.42 11.62 -39.18
C TYR A 27 7.77 11.70 -40.65
N ALA A 28 8.69 12.59 -41.01
CA ALA A 28 9.11 12.84 -42.37
C ALA A 28 10.10 11.78 -42.87
N ASP A 29 10.97 11.28 -41.99
CA ASP A 29 11.96 10.27 -42.33
C ASP A 29 12.26 9.29 -41.19
N VAL A 30 13.00 8.22 -41.51
CA VAL A 30 13.39 7.17 -40.57
C VAL A 30 14.26 7.73 -39.43
N ASN A 31 15.11 8.71 -39.70
CA ASN A 31 16.00 9.28 -38.69
C ASN A 31 15.21 10.08 -37.66
N GLU A 32 14.12 10.75 -38.06
CA GLU A 32 13.23 11.47 -37.17
C GLU A 32 12.53 10.51 -36.19
N VAL A 33 12.04 9.37 -36.69
CA VAL A 33 11.46 8.31 -35.84
C VAL A 33 12.50 7.82 -34.82
N ILE A 34 13.71 7.53 -35.28
CA ILE A 34 14.80 7.01 -34.44
C ILE A 34 15.24 8.05 -33.39
N ASN A 35 15.47 9.30 -33.80
CA ASN A 35 15.86 10.38 -32.89
C ASN A 35 14.78 10.65 -31.84
N LYS A 36 13.51 10.62 -32.24
CA LYS A 36 12.40 10.79 -31.31
C LYS A 36 12.31 9.62 -30.32
N ALA A 37 12.51 8.39 -30.78
CA ALA A 37 12.56 7.22 -29.91
C ALA A 37 13.68 7.32 -28.89
N PHE A 38 14.89 7.72 -29.30
CA PHE A 38 16.00 7.92 -28.36
C PHE A 38 15.74 9.03 -27.35
N PHE A 39 15.12 10.14 -27.78
CA PHE A 39 14.72 11.22 -26.86
C PHE A 39 13.73 10.73 -25.80
N LEU A 40 12.72 9.95 -26.20
CA LEU A 40 11.71 9.41 -25.28
C LEU A 40 12.32 8.42 -24.29
N LEU A 41 13.22 7.54 -24.74
CA LEU A 41 13.92 6.61 -23.86
C LEU A 41 14.78 7.34 -22.82
N ALA A 42 15.51 8.39 -23.24
CA ALA A 42 16.30 9.20 -22.32
C ALA A 42 15.43 9.95 -21.29
N GLN A 43 14.26 10.43 -21.71
CA GLN A 43 13.29 11.06 -20.81
C GLN A 43 12.73 10.07 -19.79
N GLU A 44 12.34 8.88 -20.23
CA GLU A 44 11.83 7.82 -19.36
C GLU A 44 12.89 7.40 -18.32
N GLU A 45 14.17 7.28 -18.71
CA GLU A 45 15.26 7.00 -17.78
C GLU A 45 15.41 8.08 -16.70
N LEU A 46 15.26 9.36 -17.06
CA LEU A 46 15.31 10.48 -16.12
C LEU A 46 14.12 10.47 -15.15
N GLU A 47 12.92 10.21 -15.66
CA GLU A 47 11.71 10.09 -14.85
C GLU A 47 11.79 8.89 -13.90
N GLN A 48 12.22 7.73 -14.38
CA GLN A 48 12.46 6.56 -13.53
C GLN A 48 13.52 6.82 -12.45
N LYS A 49 14.59 7.56 -12.78
CA LYS A 49 15.62 7.94 -11.80
C LYS A 49 15.06 8.85 -10.71
N SER A 50 14.22 9.83 -11.08
CA SER A 50 13.57 10.72 -10.11
C SER A 50 12.60 9.97 -9.18
N ILE A 51 11.86 8.98 -9.71
CA ILE A 51 10.98 8.12 -8.91
C ILE A 51 11.79 7.22 -7.96
N ARG A 52 12.89 6.63 -8.43
CA ARG A 52 13.82 5.85 -7.60
C ARG A 52 14.41 6.69 -6.47
N GLN A 53 14.86 7.91 -6.76
CA GLN A 53 15.39 8.85 -5.78
C GLN A 53 14.34 9.26 -4.74
N GLY A 54 13.10 9.54 -5.18
CA GLY A 54 11.99 9.85 -4.27
C GLY A 54 11.66 8.67 -3.34
N ARG A 55 11.67 7.44 -3.88
CA ARG A 55 11.46 6.21 -3.10
C ARG A 55 12.55 5.98 -2.07
N GLU A 56 13.81 6.18 -2.43
CA GLU A 56 14.97 6.02 -1.55
C GLU A 56 14.96 7.05 -0.42
N LEU A 57 14.64 8.32 -0.74
CA LEU A 57 14.49 9.38 0.26
C LEU A 57 13.35 9.08 1.25
N ALA A 58 12.21 8.60 0.75
CA ALA A 58 11.07 8.21 1.58
C ALA A 58 11.39 7.01 2.48
N GLN A 59 12.10 6.01 1.96
CA GLN A 59 12.57 4.86 2.73
C GLN A 59 13.54 5.28 3.84
N LYS A 60 14.49 6.17 3.55
CA LYS A 60 15.42 6.69 4.56
C LYS A 60 14.69 7.44 5.68
N LYS A 61 13.75 8.34 5.34
CA LYS A 61 12.91 9.04 6.33
C LYS A 61 12.08 8.07 7.18
N LEU A 62 11.55 7.01 6.58
CA LEU A 62 10.81 5.98 7.31
C LEU A 62 11.72 5.22 8.27
N GLN A 63 12.92 4.82 7.84
CA GLN A 63 13.91 4.16 8.69
C GLN A 63 14.34 5.05 9.87
N GLU A 64 14.59 6.34 9.63
CA GLU A 64 14.91 7.32 10.69
C GLU A 64 13.76 7.43 11.72
N LYS A 65 12.50 7.55 11.27
CA LYS A 65 11.34 7.57 12.17
C LYS A 65 11.19 6.27 12.94
N LEU A 66 11.40 5.12 12.32
CA LEU A 66 11.35 3.82 13.00
C LEU A 66 12.48 3.66 14.02
N ALA A 67 13.68 4.17 13.75
CA ALA A 67 14.78 4.18 14.70
C ALA A 67 14.46 5.06 15.92
N ILE A 68 13.89 6.24 15.68
CA ILE A 68 13.40 7.14 16.75
C ILE A 68 12.29 6.46 17.55
N LEU A 69 11.33 5.78 16.92
CA LEU A 69 10.26 5.07 17.62
C LEU A 69 10.76 3.83 18.38
N LYS A 70 11.80 3.17 17.91
CA LYS A 70 12.45 2.07 18.65
C LYS A 70 13.26 2.59 19.84
N GLY A 71 13.88 3.77 19.74
CA GLY A 71 14.57 4.46 20.83
C GLY A 71 13.61 5.13 21.83
N ASN A 72 12.47 5.61 21.34
CA ASN A 72 11.34 6.15 22.10
C ASN A 72 10.30 5.07 22.42
N LYS A 73 10.67 3.79 22.36
CA LYS A 73 10.04 2.84 23.27
C LYS A 73 10.43 3.37 24.63
N GLU A 74 9.56 4.23 25.17
CA GLU A 74 9.28 4.24 26.58
C GLU A 74 9.44 2.79 27.02
N GLU A 75 10.37 2.61 27.95
CA GLU A 75 10.36 1.50 28.87
C GLU A 75 8.92 1.00 28.97
N ASN A 76 8.71 -0.31 28.77
CA ASN A 76 7.55 -0.93 29.40
C ASN A 76 7.68 -0.51 30.87
N LYS A 77 7.04 0.60 31.27
CA LYS A 77 6.81 0.90 32.66
C LYS A 77 6.19 -0.39 33.15
N PRO A 78 6.79 -1.05 34.16
CA PRO A 78 6.20 -2.27 34.69
C PRO A 78 4.75 -1.92 34.92
N VAL A 79 3.84 -2.66 34.27
CA VAL A 79 2.41 -2.44 34.41
C VAL A 79 2.20 -2.32 35.90
N ALA A 80 1.82 -1.12 36.37
CA ALA A 80 1.80 -0.83 37.79
C ALA A 80 1.07 -2.00 38.48
N PRO A 81 1.61 -2.59 39.56
CA PRO A 81 1.06 -3.81 40.14
C PRO A 81 -0.45 -3.71 40.38
N GLU A 82 -0.93 -2.50 40.73
CA GLU A 82 -2.34 -2.15 40.85
C GLU A 82 -3.17 -2.39 39.57
N ARG A 83 -2.64 -2.11 38.37
CA ARG A 83 -3.34 -2.37 37.11
C ARG A 83 -3.44 -3.86 36.78
N GLN A 84 -2.41 -4.65 37.14
CA GLN A 84 -2.46 -6.11 36.98
C GLN A 84 -3.49 -6.71 37.95
N ILE A 85 -3.46 -6.27 39.21
CA ILE A 85 -4.43 -6.67 40.24
C ILE A 85 -5.85 -6.32 39.77
N LEU A 86 -6.07 -5.09 39.31
CA LEU A 86 -7.38 -4.64 38.84
C LEU A 86 -7.88 -5.44 37.63
N ALA A 87 -7.00 -5.75 36.67
CA ALA A 87 -7.37 -6.57 35.51
C ALA A 87 -7.74 -8.01 35.92
N GLU A 88 -7.04 -8.57 36.89
CA GLU A 88 -7.31 -9.90 37.42
C GLU A 88 -8.63 -9.93 38.22
N GLU A 89 -8.87 -8.93 39.07
CA GLU A 89 -10.13 -8.75 39.82
C GLU A 89 -11.32 -8.57 38.88
N PHE A 90 -11.18 -7.73 37.84
CA PHE A 90 -12.21 -7.53 36.83
C PHE A 90 -12.55 -8.83 36.10
N SER A 91 -11.53 -9.60 35.71
CA SER A 91 -11.74 -10.88 35.03
C SER A 91 -12.46 -11.90 35.92
N LYS A 92 -12.09 -11.96 37.21
CA LYS A 92 -12.78 -12.81 38.20
C LYS A 92 -14.24 -12.40 38.39
N LEU A 93 -14.50 -11.10 38.46
CA LEU A 93 -15.86 -10.55 38.57
C LEU A 93 -16.71 -10.95 37.36
N CYS A 94 -16.21 -10.76 36.15
CA CYS A 94 -16.92 -11.17 34.93
C CYS A 94 -17.25 -12.66 34.93
N ALA A 95 -16.29 -13.52 35.29
CA ALA A 95 -16.51 -14.96 35.36
C ALA A 95 -17.57 -15.33 36.41
N ALA A 96 -17.51 -14.71 37.59
CA ALA A 96 -18.49 -14.93 38.66
C ALA A 96 -19.89 -14.45 38.27
N THR A 97 -20.00 -13.29 37.62
CA THR A 97 -21.26 -12.74 37.11
C THR A 97 -21.86 -13.65 36.04
N GLN A 98 -21.05 -14.15 35.10
CA GLN A 98 -21.53 -15.10 34.11
C GLN A 98 -22.00 -16.39 34.78
N ALA A 99 -21.32 -16.90 35.81
CA ALA A 99 -21.74 -18.11 36.51
C ALA A 99 -23.13 -18.02 37.21
N ILE A 100 -23.71 -16.81 37.34
CA ILE A 100 -25.06 -16.63 37.87
C ILE A 100 -26.10 -17.18 36.88
N ARG A 101 -26.95 -18.09 37.38
CA ARG A 101 -28.05 -18.68 36.61
C ARG A 101 -28.98 -17.57 36.10
N GLY A 102 -29.16 -17.48 34.78
CA GLY A 102 -29.99 -16.49 34.11
C GLY A 102 -29.25 -15.25 33.59
N VAL A 103 -27.95 -15.10 33.89
CA VAL A 103 -27.11 -14.05 33.29
C VAL A 103 -26.52 -14.50 31.95
N GLN A 104 -26.28 -15.80 31.79
CA GLN A 104 -25.77 -16.36 30.54
C GLN A 104 -26.89 -16.54 29.50
N ASN A 105 -26.65 -15.91 28.35
CA ASN A 105 -27.29 -16.15 27.05
C ASN A 105 -28.79 -15.84 26.98
N ILE A 106 -29.13 -14.54 26.95
CA ILE A 106 -30.34 -14.13 26.24
C ILE A 106 -30.06 -14.31 24.75
N THR A 107 -30.77 -15.23 24.12
CA THR A 107 -30.67 -15.46 22.69
C THR A 107 -31.34 -14.33 21.91
N GLU A 108 -30.91 -14.10 20.67
CA GLU A 108 -31.52 -13.09 19.81
C GLU A 108 -33.04 -13.32 19.62
N ILE A 109 -33.48 -14.59 19.69
CA ILE A 109 -34.88 -14.99 19.66
C ILE A 109 -35.63 -14.50 20.91
N GLU A 110 -35.07 -14.67 22.10
CA GLU A 110 -35.67 -14.21 23.36
C GLU A 110 -35.73 -12.67 23.42
N ILE A 111 -34.72 -11.98 22.87
CA ILE A 111 -34.73 -10.51 22.74
C ILE A 111 -35.88 -10.07 21.82
N LEU A 112 -36.05 -10.72 20.67
CA LEU A 112 -37.10 -10.38 19.72
C LEU A 112 -38.49 -10.66 20.28
N ALA A 113 -38.67 -11.77 20.97
CA ALA A 113 -39.92 -12.13 21.62
C ALA A 113 -40.34 -11.08 22.67
N GLU A 114 -39.39 -10.62 23.49
CA GLU A 114 -39.63 -9.56 24.48
C GLU A 114 -40.00 -8.23 23.80
N ILE A 115 -39.26 -7.82 22.76
CA ILE A 115 -39.56 -6.60 22.00
C ILE A 115 -40.96 -6.65 21.38
N GLU A 116 -41.39 -7.81 20.87
CA GLU A 116 -42.72 -7.97 20.31
C GLU A 116 -43.82 -7.96 21.38
N ALA A 117 -43.60 -8.54 22.55
CA ALA A 117 -44.52 -8.45 23.69
C ALA A 117 -44.76 -6.98 24.09
N TYR A 118 -43.67 -6.20 24.22
CA TYR A 118 -43.74 -4.75 24.46
C TYR A 118 -44.53 -4.00 23.38
N ARG A 119 -44.41 -4.38 22.10
CA ARG A 119 -45.18 -3.78 21.00
C ARG A 119 -46.66 -4.14 21.02
N ARG A 120 -47.03 -5.30 21.57
CA ARG A 120 -48.42 -5.74 21.73
C ARG A 120 -49.07 -5.18 23.00
N GLY A 121 -48.30 -4.60 23.92
CA GLY A 121 -48.79 -4.04 25.18
C GLY A 121 -49.08 -5.11 26.24
N GLU A 122 -48.37 -6.23 26.18
CA GLU A 122 -48.34 -7.27 27.23
C GLU A 122 -47.35 -6.91 28.34
#